data_AF-A0A9Q7ZS42-F1
#
_entry.id   AF-A0A9Q7ZS42-F1
#
_cell.length_a   1.000
_cell.length_b   1.000
_cell.length_c   1.000
_cell.angle_alpha   90.00
_cell.angle_beta   90.00
_cell.angle_gamma   90.00
#
_symmetry.space_group_name_H-M   'P 1'
#
loop_
_entity.id
_entity.type
_entity.pdbx_description
1 polymer ?
#
loop_
_entity_poly.entity_id
_entity_poly.type
_entity_poly.pdbx_seq_one_letter_code
_entity_poly.pdbx_strand_id
1 'polypeptide(L)' 'MKTIAAMLGLFASSLLAGCTPRIEVAAPKEPITINMNVKIEHEIHIKVDKDVESLLKSRSDLF' A
#
# COMPACT_ATOMS: atom_id res chain seq x y z
N MET A 1 8.70 -35.11 -48.69
CA MET A 1 9.46 -33.93 -48.20
C MET A 1 8.58 -32.92 -47.45
N LYS A 2 7.42 -32.50 -47.98
CA LYS A 2 6.49 -31.55 -47.29
C LYS A 2 5.99 -32.02 -45.92
N THR A 3 5.71 -33.31 -45.74
CA THR A 3 5.22 -33.89 -44.46
C THR A 3 6.26 -33.89 -43.35
N ILE A 4 7.55 -34.03 -43.71
CA ILE A 4 8.67 -34.00 -42.76
C ILE A 4 8.89 -32.58 -42.22
N ALA A 5 8.80 -31.57 -43.09
CA ALA A 5 8.90 -30.16 -42.69
C ALA A 5 7.75 -29.74 -41.76
N ALA A 6 6.53 -30.23 -42.00
CA ALA A 6 5.37 -29.97 -41.15
C ALA A 6 5.50 -30.62 -39.76
N MET A 7 6.02 -31.85 -39.67
CA MET A 7 6.29 -32.50 -38.38
C MET A 7 7.40 -31.79 -37.58
N LEU A 8 8.46 -31.31 -38.26
CA LEU A 8 9.54 -30.59 -37.59
C LEU A 8 9.07 -29.25 -37.01
N GLY A 9 8.23 -28.53 -37.75
CA GLY A 9 7.66 -27.25 -37.29
C GLY A 9 6.71 -27.41 -36.09
N LEU A 10 5.97 -28.52 -36.03
CA LEU A 10 5.08 -28.82 -34.90
C LEU A 10 5.89 -29.17 -33.64
N PHE A 11 6.99 -29.92 -33.78
CA PHE A 11 7.88 -30.27 -32.67
C PHE A 11 8.64 -29.04 -32.12
N ALA A 12 9.05 -28.13 -32.99
CA ALA A 12 9.68 -26.86 -32.58
C ALA A 12 8.72 -25.96 -31.79
N SER A 13 7.43 -25.98 -32.14
CA SER A 13 6.40 -25.16 -31.47
C SER A 13 6.08 -25.65 -30.05
N SER A 14 6.17 -26.96 -29.80
CA SER A 14 5.97 -27.53 -28.46
C SER A 14 7.07 -27.19 -27.46
N LEU A 15 8.29 -26.88 -27.92
CA LEU A 15 9.41 -26.51 -27.05
C LEU A 15 9.26 -25.11 -26.45
N LEU A 16 8.47 -24.24 -27.09
CA LEU A 16 8.22 -22.86 -26.65
C LEU A 16 7.07 -22.76 -25.62
N ALA A 17 6.25 -23.79 -25.49
CA ALA A 17 5.08 -23.81 -24.59
C ALA A 17 5.43 -24.11 -23.11
N GLY A 18 6.70 -24.40 -22.80
CA GLY A 18 7.14 -24.81 -21.45
C GLY A 18 7.56 -23.67 -20.51
N CYS A 19 7.54 -22.40 -20.96
CA CYS A 19 7.94 -21.28 -20.12
C CYS A 19 6.77 -20.82 -19.24
N THR A 20 6.58 -21.47 -18.08
CA THR A 20 5.73 -20.93 -17.00
C THR A 20 6.60 -20.09 -16.07
N PRO A 21 6.54 -18.75 -16.11
CA PRO A 21 7.31 -17.92 -15.19
C PRO A 21 6.78 -18.16 -13.77
N ARG A 22 7.58 -18.82 -12.95
CA ARG A 22 7.28 -19.06 -11.54
C ARG A 22 7.53 -17.76 -10.78
N ILE A 23 6.45 -17.07 -10.42
CA ILE A 23 6.51 -15.87 -9.59
C ILE A 23 6.47 -16.33 -8.14
N GLU A 24 7.56 -16.11 -7.41
CA GLU A 24 7.61 -16.35 -5.97
C GLU A 24 7.55 -15.02 -5.24
N VAL A 25 6.62 -14.89 -4.30
CA VAL A 25 6.55 -13.74 -3.41
C VAL A 25 7.45 -14.04 -2.22
N ALA A 26 8.71 -13.62 -2.30
CA ALA A 26 9.65 -13.70 -1.19
C ALA A 26 9.58 -12.38 -0.39
N ALA A 27 9.33 -12.49 0.91
CA ALA A 27 9.57 -11.36 1.81
C ALA A 27 11.09 -11.10 1.88
N PRO A 28 11.53 -9.82 1.86
CA PRO A 28 12.95 -9.49 2.00
C PRO A 28 13.53 -10.09 3.28
N LYS A 29 14.76 -10.64 3.21
CA LYS A 29 15.48 -11.12 4.40
C LYS A 29 15.92 -9.98 5.31
N GLU A 30 16.08 -8.80 4.74
CA GLU A 30 16.55 -7.59 5.41
C GLU A 30 15.36 -6.68 5.76
N PRO A 31 15.41 -5.96 6.90
CA PRO A 31 14.36 -5.03 7.28
C PRO A 31 14.20 -3.89 6.27
N ILE A 32 12.95 -3.56 5.93
CA ILE A 32 12.64 -2.38 5.11
C ILE A 32 12.81 -1.13 5.99
N THR A 33 13.80 -0.30 5.67
CA THR A 33 14.01 0.98 6.36
C THR A 33 13.18 2.07 5.71
N ILE A 34 12.12 2.51 6.40
CA ILE A 34 11.24 3.58 5.93
C ILE A 34 11.67 4.89 6.61
N ASN A 35 12.48 5.69 5.92
CA ASN A 35 12.86 7.03 6.37
C ASN A 35 11.79 8.04 5.94
N MET A 36 10.92 8.43 6.87
CA MET A 36 9.89 9.43 6.62
C MET A 36 10.05 10.62 7.56
N ASN A 37 10.07 11.82 7.00
CA ASN A 37 9.99 13.06 7.76
C ASN A 37 8.52 13.48 7.87
N VAL A 38 7.86 13.12 8.98
CA VAL A 38 6.45 13.44 9.22
C VAL A 38 6.37 14.68 10.11
N LYS A 39 5.76 15.76 9.60
CA LYS A 39 5.38 16.92 10.41
C LYS A 39 3.89 16.81 10.74
N ILE A 40 3.57 16.58 12.01
CA ILE A 40 2.19 16.50 12.49
C ILE A 40 1.81 17.86 13.06
N GLU A 41 1.04 18.63 12.31
CA GLU A 41 0.45 19.88 12.77
C GLU A 41 -0.96 19.58 13.30
N HIS A 42 -1.17 19.78 14.60
CA HIS A 42 -2.45 19.58 15.24
C HIS A 42 -2.88 20.89 15.91
N GLU A 43 -3.82 21.60 15.28
CA GLU A 43 -4.41 22.82 15.85
C GLU A 43 -5.75 22.47 16.47
N ILE A 44 -5.83 22.49 17.81
CA ILE A 44 -7.09 22.29 18.53
C ILE A 44 -7.76 23.66 18.68
N HIS A 45 -8.67 23.96 17.76
CA HIS A 45 -9.57 25.11 17.91
C HIS A 45 -10.73 24.76 18.84
N ILE A 46 -10.62 25.12 20.12
CA ILE A 46 -11.72 25.03 21.07
C ILE A 46 -12.66 26.21 20.84
N LYS A 47 -13.75 25.99 20.09
CA LYS A 47 -14.89 26.93 20.05
C LYS A 47 -15.84 26.55 21.17
N VAL A 48 -15.91 27.39 22.19
CA VAL A 48 -16.82 27.20 23.32
C VAL A 48 -18.21 27.69 22.90
N ASP A 49 -19.22 26.84 23.10
CA ASP A 49 -20.61 27.21 22.85
C ASP A 49 -21.07 28.26 23.86
N LYS A 50 -21.99 29.16 23.49
CA LYS A 50 -22.37 30.32 24.33
C LYS A 50 -22.93 29.90 25.68
N ASP A 51 -23.64 28.77 25.72
CA ASP A 51 -24.20 28.21 26.93
C ASP A 51 -23.08 27.72 27.86
N VAL A 52 -22.03 27.11 27.31
CA VAL A 52 -20.85 26.67 28.07
C VAL A 52 -20.03 27.88 28.53
N GLU A 53 -19.91 28.93 27.73
CA GLU A 53 -19.26 30.19 28.14
C GLU A 53 -19.99 30.84 29.32
N SER A 54 -21.32 30.80 29.33
CA SER A 54 -22.14 31.30 30.44
C SER A 54 -21.94 30.49 31.72
N LEU A 55 -21.88 29.16 31.59
CA LEU A 55 -21.64 28.26 32.72
C LEU A 55 -20.21 28.41 33.27
N LEU A 56 -19.22 28.56 32.40
CA LEU A 56 -17.83 28.83 32.79
C LEU A 56 -17.68 30.19 33.49
N LYS A 57 -18.39 31.24 33.03
CA LYS A 57 -18.43 32.55 33.72
C LYS A 57 -19.09 32.49 35.09
N SER A 58 -20.12 31.65 35.24
CA SER A 58 -20.82 31.48 36.53
C SER A 58 -20.02 30.69 37.57
N ARG A 59 -19.01 29.95 37.11
CA ARG A 59 -18.17 29.04 37.90
C ARG A 59 -16.70 29.33 37.61
N SER A 60 -16.29 30.58 37.78
CA SER A 60 -14.91 31.05 37.53
C SER A 60 -13.87 30.52 38.52
N ASP A 61 -14.30 29.72 39.49
CA ASP A 61 -13.53 29.06 40.54
C ASP A 61 -13.09 27.63 40.16
N LEU A 62 -13.57 27.09 39.03
CA LEU A 62 -13.31 25.72 38.59
C LEU A 62 -12.03 25.53 37.75
N PHE A 63 -11.33 26.63 37.39
CA PHE A 63 -10.06 26.63 36.67
C PHE A 63 -9.17 27.80 37.07
#